data_AF-A0A1G8XIM0-F1
#
_entry.id   AF-A0A1G8XIM0-F1
#
_cell.length_a   1.000
_cell.length_b   1.000
_cell.length_c   1.000
_cell.angle_alpha   90.00
_cell.angle_beta   90.00
_cell.angle_gamma   90.00
#
_symmetry.space_group_name_H-M   'P 1'
#
loop_
_entity.id
_entity.type
_entity.pdbx_description
1 polymer ?
#
loop_
_entity_poly.entity_id
_entity_poly.type
_entity_poly.pdbx_seq_one_letter_code
_entity_poly.pdbx_strand_id
1 'polypeptide(L)'
;MTQPQEQEAPRGGRLARQAAMLCQDAAFRIYLDRRKRYKLGMTETALPDGTHSEQDARDWLCSACGIESRAELDHNPQAAATFRAIQQRFGRWRYRTQRQPA
;
A
#
# COMPACT_ATOMS: atom_id res chain seq x y z
N MET A 1 23.49 17.34 21.08
CA MET A 1 23.09 15.96 20.79
C MET A 1 22.73 15.90 19.32
N THR A 2 23.52 15.14 18.57
CA THR A 2 23.59 15.06 17.12
C THR A 2 22.38 14.29 16.57
N GLN A 3 21.63 14.90 15.66
CA GLN A 3 20.86 14.20 14.63
C GLN A 3 20.86 15.06 13.35
N PRO A 4 21.89 14.96 12.51
CA PRO A 4 21.77 15.24 11.10
C PRO A 4 20.99 14.09 10.49
N GLN A 5 20.04 14.38 9.60
CA GLN A 5 19.85 13.72 8.30
C GLN A 5 18.87 14.59 7.51
N GLU A 6 19.48 15.53 6.81
CA GLU A 6 19.04 16.14 5.57
C GLU A 6 18.53 15.04 4.63
N GLN A 7 17.26 14.65 4.77
CA GLN A 7 16.57 13.93 3.70
C GLN A 7 16.14 15.00 2.72
N GLU A 8 17.05 15.37 1.81
CA GLU A 8 16.69 15.92 0.51
C GLU A 8 15.64 14.97 -0.07
N ALA A 9 14.37 15.25 0.22
CA ALA A 9 13.28 14.39 -0.18
C ALA A 9 13.41 14.26 -1.69
N PRO A 10 13.75 13.07 -2.23
CA PRO A 10 13.65 12.87 -3.67
C PRO A 10 12.21 13.22 -3.94
N ARG A 11 11.99 14.27 -4.74
CA ARG A 11 10.67 14.83 -5.03
C ARG A 11 9.84 13.70 -5.60
N GLY A 12 9.19 12.94 -4.72
CA GLY A 12 8.44 11.77 -5.09
C GLY A 12 7.35 12.30 -5.98
N GLY A 13 7.38 11.90 -7.25
CA GLY A 13 6.45 12.40 -8.24
C GLY A 13 5.00 12.07 -7.88
N ARG A 14 4.08 12.35 -8.80
CA ARG A 14 2.63 12.17 -8.53
C ARG A 14 2.30 10.76 -8.03
N LEU A 15 3.03 9.76 -8.51
CA LEU A 15 2.83 8.36 -8.16
C LEU A 15 3.26 8.02 -6.72
N ALA A 16 4.41 8.51 -6.28
CA ALA A 16 4.89 8.30 -4.90
C ALA A 16 3.91 8.87 -3.87
N ARG A 17 3.34 10.04 -4.18
CA ARG A 17 2.36 10.71 -3.32
C ARG A 17 1.02 9.99 -3.30
N GLN A 18 0.56 9.49 -4.45
CA GLN A 18 -0.63 8.62 -4.53
C GLN A 18 -0.44 7.32 -3.75
N ALA A 19 0.75 6.70 -3.84
CA ALA A 19 1.09 5.50 -3.08
C ALA A 19 1.02 5.74 -1.57
N ALA A 20 1.55 6.87 -1.09
CA ALA A 20 1.45 7.24 0.33
C ALA A 20 -0.01 7.39 0.78
N MET A 21 -0.83 8.12 0.01
CA MET A 21 -2.27 8.27 0.30
C MET A 21 -3.00 6.92 0.32
N LEU A 22 -2.65 6.00 -0.60
CA LEU A 22 -3.23 4.67 -0.65
C LEU A 22 -2.86 3.84 0.59
N CYS A 23 -1.62 3.95 1.08
CA CYS A 23 -1.16 3.25 2.29
C CYS A 23 -1.87 3.75 3.56
N GLN A 24 -2.30 5.03 3.55
CA GLN A 24 -3.07 5.64 4.64
C GLN A 24 -4.56 5.29 4.61
N ASP A 25 -5.08 4.84 3.48
CA ASP A 25 -6.50 4.52 3.31
C ASP A 25 -6.88 3.25 4.08
N ALA A 26 -7.86 3.37 4.98
CA ALA A 26 -8.31 2.27 5.82
C ALA A 26 -8.85 1.09 5.01
N ALA A 27 -9.49 1.33 3.86
CA ALA A 27 -10.00 0.24 3.03
C ALA A 27 -8.87 -0.53 2.37
N PHE A 28 -7.74 0.13 2.05
CA PHE A 28 -6.55 -0.56 1.54
C PHE A 28 -5.94 -1.48 2.60
N ARG A 29 -5.92 -1.03 3.86
CA ARG A 29 -5.46 -1.84 5.01
C ARG A 29 -6.32 -3.09 5.19
N ILE A 30 -7.65 -2.98 5.06
CA ILE A 30 -8.58 -4.14 5.09
C ILE A 30 -8.36 -5.09 3.90
N TYR A 31 -8.11 -4.56 2.71
CA TYR A 31 -7.80 -5.39 1.54
C TYR A 31 -6.53 -6.24 1.75
N LEU A 32 -5.48 -5.64 2.32
CA LEU A 32 -4.25 -6.36 2.66
C LEU A 32 -4.48 -7.40 3.75
N ASP A 33 -5.25 -7.04 4.78
CA ASP A 33 -5.59 -7.94 5.87
C ASP A 33 -6.28 -9.20 5.34
N ARG A 34 -7.33 -9.03 4.53
CA ARG A 34 -8.08 -10.13 3.91
C ARG A 34 -7.19 -11.06 3.08
N ARG A 35 -6.19 -10.50 2.40
CA ARG A 35 -5.22 -11.27 1.58
C ARG A 35 -4.20 -12.01 2.44
N LYS A 36 -3.67 -11.39 3.49
CA LYS A 36 -2.70 -12.00 4.41
C LYS A 36 -3.36 -13.07 5.24
N ARG A 37 -4.60 -12.84 5.68
CA ARG A 37 -5.47 -13.80 6.35
C ARG A 37 -5.65 -15.08 5.53
N TYR A 38 -5.92 -14.94 4.22
CA TYR A 38 -5.99 -16.09 3.31
C TYR A 38 -4.65 -16.82 3.17
N LYS A 39 -3.54 -16.07 3.13
CA LYS A 39 -2.18 -16.64 2.95
C LYS A 39 -1.64 -17.34 4.22
N LEU A 40 -1.95 -16.82 5.40
CA LEU A 40 -1.54 -17.37 6.70
C LEU A 40 -2.55 -18.40 7.25
N GLY A 41 -3.73 -18.51 6.64
CA GLY A 41 -4.80 -19.39 7.14
C GLY A 41 -5.32 -18.99 8.53
N MET A 42 -5.16 -17.73 8.91
CA MET A 42 -5.53 -17.22 10.23
C MET A 42 -6.98 -16.72 10.28
N THR A 43 -7.59 -16.73 11.46
CA THR A 43 -8.96 -16.24 11.71
C THR A 43 -8.98 -14.75 12.07
N GLU A 44 -10.16 -14.12 11.97
CA GLU A 44 -10.47 -12.71 12.35
C GLU A 44 -9.84 -12.31 13.69
N THR A 45 -9.72 -13.28 14.60
CA THR A 45 -9.26 -13.10 15.97
C THR A 45 -7.74 -12.95 16.09
N ALA A 46 -6.97 -13.43 15.11
CA ALA A 46 -5.51 -13.39 15.11
C ALA A 46 -4.94 -12.20 14.34
N LEU A 47 -5.67 -11.66 13.37
CA LEU A 47 -5.40 -10.37 12.73
C LEU A 47 -6.69 -9.55 12.68
N PRO A 48 -6.85 -8.57 13.58
CA PRO A 48 -7.97 -7.63 13.48
C PRO A 48 -7.79 -6.72 12.27
N ASP A 49 -8.88 -6.48 11.54
CA ASP A 49 -8.93 -5.59 10.39
C ASP A 49 -8.36 -4.21 10.73
N GLY A 50 -7.28 -3.82 10.06
CA GLY A 50 -6.59 -2.55 10.30
C GLY A 50 -5.26 -2.68 11.06
N THR A 51 -4.83 -3.91 11.41
CA THR A 51 -3.51 -4.15 12.05
C THR A 51 -2.34 -3.73 11.15
N HIS A 52 -2.51 -3.73 9.83
CA HIS A 52 -1.47 -3.24 8.91
C HIS A 52 -1.27 -1.75 9.12
N SER A 53 -0.13 -1.34 9.67
CA SER A 53 0.26 0.07 9.69
C SER A 53 0.61 0.58 8.29
N GLU A 54 0.67 1.90 8.15
CA GLU A 54 1.11 2.57 6.91
C GLU A 54 2.48 2.05 6.44
N GLN A 55 3.36 1.67 7.37
CA GLN A 55 4.68 1.10 7.10
C GLN A 55 4.61 -0.29 6.46
N ASP A 56 3.74 -1.19 6.96
CA ASP A 56 3.50 -2.50 6.35
C ASP A 56 2.88 -2.36 4.95
N ALA A 57 1.92 -1.44 4.79
CA ALA A 57 1.30 -1.19 3.49
C ALA A 57 2.32 -0.65 2.48
N ARG A 58 3.22 0.24 2.91
CA ARG A 58 4.35 0.71 2.13
C ARG A 58 5.28 -0.44 1.75
N ASP A 59 5.71 -1.24 2.72
CA ASP A 59 6.67 -2.33 2.49
C ASP A 59 6.11 -3.34 1.49
N TRP A 60 4.84 -3.72 1.67
CA TRP A 60 4.13 -4.56 0.73
C TRP A 60 4.06 -3.93 -0.67
N LEU A 61 3.78 -2.63 -0.76
CA LEU A 61 3.74 -1.93 -2.05
C LEU A 61 5.12 -1.89 -2.72
N CYS A 62 6.17 -1.61 -1.96
CA CYS A 62 7.56 -1.67 -2.39
C CYS A 62 7.90 -3.04 -2.96
N SER A 63 7.66 -4.09 -2.18
CA SER A 63 7.91 -5.47 -2.56
C SER A 63 7.09 -5.89 -3.78
N ALA A 64 5.82 -5.48 -3.87
CA ALA A 64 4.95 -5.78 -5.01
C ALA A 64 5.39 -5.04 -6.28
N CYS A 65 5.83 -3.79 -6.17
CA CYS A 65 6.33 -2.98 -7.28
C CYS A 65 7.80 -3.27 -7.64
N GLY A 66 8.53 -4.01 -6.81
CA GLY A 66 9.96 -4.30 -7.00
C GLY A 66 10.85 -3.08 -6.78
N ILE A 67 10.49 -2.20 -5.85
CA ILE A 67 11.24 -0.99 -5.51
C ILE A 67 11.54 -0.95 -4.01
N GLU A 68 12.58 -0.23 -3.60
CA GLU A 68 12.94 -0.09 -2.18
C GLU A 68 12.39 1.20 -1.58
N SER A 69 12.10 2.20 -2.43
CA SER A 69 11.54 3.47 -2.01
C SER A 69 10.41 3.96 -2.91
N ARG A 70 9.36 4.54 -2.30
CA ARG A 70 8.20 5.10 -3.01
C ARG A 70 8.58 6.14 -4.08
N ALA A 71 9.71 6.83 -3.89
CA ALA A 71 10.22 7.81 -4.85
C ALA A 71 10.65 7.15 -6.18
N GLU A 72 11.13 5.91 -6.14
CA GLU A 72 11.52 5.16 -7.34
C GLU A 72 10.33 4.78 -8.22
N LEU A 73 9.11 4.80 -7.66
CA LEU A 73 7.89 4.48 -8.39
C LEU A 73 7.65 5.46 -9.55
N ASP A 74 8.20 6.68 -9.48
CA ASP A 74 8.14 7.67 -10.57
C ASP A 74 9.28 7.50 -11.60
N HIS A 75 10.42 6.97 -11.18
CA HIS A 75 11.58 6.71 -12.05
C HIS A 75 11.49 5.38 -12.80
N ASN A 76 10.72 4.43 -12.26
CA ASN A 76 10.63 3.08 -12.81
C ASN A 76 9.25 2.82 -13.44
N PRO A 77 9.14 2.79 -14.79
CA PRO A 77 7.86 2.59 -15.47
C PRO A 77 7.25 1.21 -15.21
N GLN A 78 8.07 0.18 -14.90
CA GLN A 78 7.56 -1.14 -14.49
C GLN A 78 6.85 -1.05 -13.13
N ALA A 79 7.48 -0.39 -12.16
CA ALA A 79 6.88 -0.17 -10.84
C ALA A 79 5.56 0.61 -10.94
N ALA A 80 5.54 1.66 -11.77
CA ALA A 80 4.34 2.44 -12.07
C ALA A 80 3.21 1.61 -12.70
N ALA A 81 3.53 0.72 -13.64
CA ALA A 81 2.55 -0.17 -14.25
C ALA A 81 1.95 -1.14 -13.23
N THR A 82 2.79 -1.72 -12.38
CA THR A 82 2.36 -2.61 -11.28
C THR A 82 1.49 -1.86 -10.27
N PHE A 83 1.87 -0.64 -9.90
CA PHE A 83 1.08 0.21 -9.02
C PHE A 83 -0.30 0.51 -9.59
N ARG A 84 -0.38 0.86 -10.88
CA ARG A 84 -1.66 1.06 -11.58
C ARG A 84 -2.51 -0.21 -11.59
N ALA A 85 -1.91 -1.38 -11.77
CA ALA A 85 -2.63 -2.66 -11.70
C ALA A 85 -3.19 -2.94 -10.28
N ILE A 86 -2.42 -2.60 -9.23
CA ILE A 86 -2.86 -2.68 -7.84
C ILE A 86 -4.02 -1.72 -7.60
N GLN A 87 -3.90 -0.46 -8.03
CA GLN A 87 -4.99 0.53 -7.92
C GLN A 87 -6.26 0.06 -8.61
N GLN A 88 -6.17 -0.53 -9.80
CA GLN A 88 -7.33 -1.08 -10.52
C GLN A 88 -7.97 -2.26 -9.77
N ARG A 89 -7.16 -3.21 -9.27
CA ARG A 89 -7.68 -4.33 -8.46
C ARG A 89 -8.33 -3.84 -7.18
N PHE A 90 -7.67 -2.90 -6.48
CA PHE A 90 -8.20 -2.29 -5.28
C PHE A 90 -9.49 -1.53 -5.56
N GLY A 91 -9.54 -0.71 -6.62
CA GLY A 91 -10.75 0.01 -7.03
C GLY A 91 -11.90 -0.93 -7.34
N ARG A 92 -11.64 -2.05 -8.02
CA ARG A 92 -12.66 -3.07 -8.30
C ARG A 92 -13.14 -3.79 -7.04
N TRP A 93 -12.23 -4.11 -6.12
CA TRP A 93 -12.58 -4.66 -4.82
C TRP A 93 -13.38 -3.65 -3.99
N ARG A 94 -12.91 -2.42 -3.87
CA ARG A 94 -13.54 -1.32 -3.13
C ARG A 94 -14.92 -1.00 -3.68
N TYR A 95 -15.13 -1.05 -5.00
CA TYR A 95 -16.45 -0.91 -5.60
C TYR A 95 -17.39 -2.06 -5.21
N ARG A 96 -16.91 -3.31 -5.15
CA ARG A 96 -17.70 -4.45 -4.66
C ARG A 96 -18.00 -4.35 -3.16
N THR A 97 -17.01 -3.94 -2.36
CA THR A 97 -17.16 -3.78 -0.90
C THR A 97 -18.09 -2.61 -0.54
N GLN A 98 -17.96 -1.45 -1.20
CA GLN A 98 -18.82 -0.28 -0.96
C GLN A 98 -20.24 -0.45 -1.50
N ARG A 99 -20.47 -1.34 -2.48
CA ARG A 99 -21.82 -1.68 -2.97
C ARG A 99 -22.56 -2.68 -2.09
N GLN A 100 -21.94 -3.15 -1.01
CA GLN A 100 -22.59 -3.96 0.00
C GLN A 100 -22.94 -3.05 1.18
N PRO A 101 -24.13 -2.43 1.22
CA PRO A 101 -24.71 -2.13 2.51
C PRO A 101 -25.02 -3.49 3.18
N ALA A 102 -24.71 -3.58 4.47
CA ALA A 102 -25.09 -4.71 5.31
C ALA A 102 -26.60 -4.99 5.22
#